data_AF-A0A6C0LJW1-F1
#
_entry.id   AF-A0A6C0LJW1-F1
#
_cell.length_a   1.000
_cell.length_b   1.000
_cell.length_c   1.000
_cell.angle_alpha   90.00
_cell.angle_beta   90.00
_cell.angle_gamma   90.00
#
_symmetry.space_group_name_H-M   'P 1'
#
loop_
_entity.id
_entity.type
_entity.pdbx_description
1 polymer ?
#
loop_
_entity_poly.entity_id
_entity_poly.type
_entity_poly.pdbx_seq_one_letter_code
_entity_poly.pdbx_strand_id
1 'polypeptide(L)'
;MTSFFFYNKLTNVDLIKQINTCFEICDGFIIIHKYDRENNVLEISDDSLNNNKTLTGKIVTFNMGLNDIIKKIGEIEEVKTNNNPKCTLKTIWVNKPLGGKCKTYIIY
;
A
#
# COMPACT_ATOMS: atom_id res chain seq x y z
N MET A 1 12.42 -8.97 5.19
CA MET A 1 11.21 -8.23 5.59
C MET A 1 10.73 -7.41 4.40
N THR A 2 9.43 -7.46 4.12
CA THR A 2 8.84 -6.83 2.93
C THR A 2 7.73 -5.89 3.38
N SER A 3 7.81 -4.63 2.98
CA SER A 3 6.84 -3.61 3.35
C SER A 3 5.86 -3.33 2.22
N PHE A 4 4.58 -3.18 2.58
CA PHE A 4 3.49 -2.80 1.70
C PHE A 4 2.76 -1.58 2.25
N PHE A 5 2.31 -0.71 1.35
CA PHE A 5 1.43 0.40 1.67
C PHE A 5 0.03 0.06 1.20
N PHE A 6 -0.86 -0.09 2.17
CA PHE A 6 -2.26 -0.33 1.96
C PHE A 6 -3.05 0.96 2.16
N TYR A 7 -4.02 1.19 1.30
CA TYR A 7 -4.89 2.37 1.33
C TYR A 7 -6.34 1.96 1.10
N ASN A 8 -7.30 2.86 1.37
CA ASN A 8 -8.74 2.60 1.24
C ASN A 8 -9.19 1.35 2.04
N LYS A 9 -10.01 0.47 1.45
CA LYS A 9 -10.57 -0.72 2.10
C LYS A 9 -9.48 -1.66 2.64
N LEU A 10 -8.27 -1.62 2.05
CA LEU A 10 -7.15 -2.46 2.45
C LEU A 10 -6.42 -2.01 3.72
N THR A 11 -6.79 -0.86 4.28
CA THR A 11 -6.31 -0.46 5.61
C THR A 11 -6.96 -1.25 6.75
N ASN A 12 -7.96 -2.08 6.45
CA ASN A 12 -8.61 -2.94 7.43
C ASN A 12 -7.62 -3.98 7.97
N VAL A 13 -7.36 -3.91 9.28
CA VAL A 13 -6.42 -4.79 9.98
C VAL A 13 -6.86 -6.26 9.92
N ASP A 14 -8.16 -6.55 9.88
CA ASP A 14 -8.65 -7.92 9.82
C ASP A 14 -8.41 -8.55 8.44
N LEU A 15 -8.42 -7.75 7.36
CA LEU A 15 -7.97 -8.21 6.03
C LEU A 15 -6.45 -8.43 6.01
N ILE A 16 -5.68 -7.53 6.63
CA ILE A 16 -4.22 -7.65 6.71
C ILE A 16 -3.79 -8.94 7.44
N LYS A 17 -4.52 -9.33 8.50
CA LYS A 17 -4.27 -10.57 9.25
C LYS A 17 -4.43 -11.84 8.39
N GLN A 18 -5.23 -11.81 7.32
CA GLN A 18 -5.37 -12.94 6.39
C GLN A 18 -4.07 -13.20 5.61
N ILE A 19 -3.26 -12.17 5.40
CA ILE A 19 -1.95 -12.27 4.74
C ILE A 19 -0.95 -12.94 5.69
N ASN A 20 -0.82 -12.39 6.90
CA ASN A 20 0.01 -12.96 7.95
C ASN A 20 -0.49 -12.42 9.30
N THR A 21 -0.40 -13.21 10.36
CA THR A 21 -0.69 -12.77 11.73
C THR A 21 0.50 -12.08 12.39
N CYS A 22 1.71 -12.29 11.87
CA CYS A 22 2.94 -11.64 12.34
C CYS A 22 3.36 -10.52 11.37
N PHE A 23 3.05 -9.28 11.74
CA PHE A 23 3.42 -8.08 10.99
C PHE A 23 3.62 -6.88 11.91
N GLU A 24 4.40 -5.92 11.45
CA GLU A 24 4.44 -4.57 12.02
C GLU A 24 3.55 -3.65 11.20
N ILE A 25 2.86 -2.71 11.86
CA ILE A 25 2.00 -1.75 11.20
C ILE A 25 2.25 -0.34 11.74
N CYS A 26 2.29 0.63 10.84
CA CYS A 26 2.31 2.04 11.19
C CYS A 26 1.55 2.86 10.16
N ASP A 27 1.11 4.06 10.55
CA ASP A 27 0.46 4.97 9.63
C ASP A 27 1.50 5.64 8.72
N GLY A 28 1.09 5.93 7.49
CA GLY A 28 1.92 6.59 6.50
C GLY A 28 1.09 7.30 5.45
N PHE A 29 1.75 8.04 4.58
CA PHE A 29 1.09 8.69 3.47
C PHE A 29 2.00 8.80 2.26
N ILE A 30 1.37 8.89 1.09
CA ILE A 30 2.04 9.23 -0.18
C ILE A 30 1.44 10.48 -0.77
N ILE A 31 2.26 11.18 -1.54
CA ILE A 31 1.81 12.28 -2.38
C ILE A 31 1.64 11.72 -3.79
N ILE A 32 0.48 11.93 -4.37
CA ILE A 32 0.02 11.36 -5.63
C ILE A 32 -0.57 12.46 -6.50
N HIS A 33 -0.70 12.19 -7.80
CA HIS A 33 -1.36 13.08 -8.74
C HIS A 33 -2.89 12.93 -8.62
N LYS A 34 -3.38 11.70 -8.74
CA LYS A 34 -4.82 11.40 -8.71
C LYS A 34 -5.09 10.07 -8.02
N TYR A 35 -6.20 10.02 -7.29
CA TYR A 35 -6.76 8.79 -6.78
C TYR A 35 -8.25 8.76 -7.09
N ASP A 36 -8.66 7.76 -7.87
CA ASP A 36 -10.05 7.39 -8.05
C ASP A 36 -10.41 6.34 -7.01
N ARG A 37 -11.14 6.76 -5.98
CA ARG A 37 -11.52 5.89 -4.87
C ARG A 37 -12.53 4.82 -5.27
N GLU A 38 -13.42 5.13 -6.22
CA GLU A 38 -14.48 4.21 -6.65
C GLU A 38 -13.88 3.05 -7.44
N ASN A 39 -12.95 3.36 -8.36
CA ASN A 39 -12.29 2.38 -9.20
C ASN A 39 -10.96 1.86 -8.60
N ASN A 40 -10.57 2.37 -7.42
CA ASN A 40 -9.29 2.10 -6.76
C ASN A 40 -8.04 2.41 -7.62
N VAL A 41 -8.14 3.32 -8.58
CA VAL A 41 -7.05 3.65 -9.52
C VAL A 41 -6.16 4.73 -8.93
N LEU A 42 -4.88 4.42 -8.78
CA LEU A 42 -3.85 5.34 -8.29
C LEU A 42 -2.97 5.85 -9.45
N GLU A 43 -2.84 7.17 -9.54
CA GLU A 43 -1.92 7.82 -10.48
C GLU A 43 -0.84 8.59 -9.71
N ILE A 44 0.41 8.21 -9.96
CA ILE A 44 1.60 8.88 -9.43
C ILE A 44 2.33 9.49 -10.61
N SER A 45 2.57 10.81 -10.57
CA SER A 45 3.42 11.48 -11.54
C SER A 45 4.87 11.50 -11.04
N ASP A 46 5.85 11.50 -11.94
CA ASP A 46 7.24 11.81 -11.57
C ASP A 46 7.47 13.33 -11.45
N ASP A 47 6.50 14.15 -11.90
CA ASP A 47 6.51 15.60 -11.74
C ASP A 47 5.91 16.01 -10.40
N SER A 48 6.73 16.63 -9.56
CA SER A 48 6.33 17.16 -8.26
C SER A 48 5.24 18.23 -8.31
N LEU A 49 5.07 18.93 -9.44
CA LEU A 49 4.02 19.95 -9.61
C LEU A 49 2.63 19.33 -9.71
N ASN A 50 2.53 18.11 -10.27
CA ASN A 50 1.27 17.40 -10.44
C ASN A 50 0.88 16.59 -9.20
N ASN A 51 1.85 16.20 -8.37
CA ASN A 51 1.62 15.47 -7.13
C ASN A 51 1.16 16.42 -6.01
N ASN A 52 -0.12 16.72 -5.96
CA ASN A 52 -0.70 17.67 -5.00
C ASN A 52 -1.72 17.04 -4.02
N LYS A 53 -1.99 15.74 -4.14
CA LYS A 53 -2.93 15.04 -3.25
C LYS A 53 -2.19 14.13 -2.28
N THR A 54 -2.59 14.18 -1.02
CA THR A 54 -2.11 13.25 0.01
C THR A 54 -3.06 12.06 0.09
N LEU A 55 -2.52 10.86 -0.05
CA LEU A 55 -3.24 9.62 0.21
C LEU A 55 -2.67 8.98 1.48
N THR A 56 -3.49 8.93 2.51
CA THR A 56 -3.17 8.28 3.78
C THR A 56 -3.41 6.78 3.69
N GLY A 57 -2.58 6.01 4.38
CA GLY A 57 -2.70 4.56 4.44
C GLY A 57 -1.90 3.98 5.58
N LYS A 58 -1.73 2.67 5.54
CA LYS A 58 -0.95 1.91 6.51
C LYS A 58 0.23 1.25 5.81
N ILE A 59 1.40 1.40 6.41
CA ILE A 59 2.61 0.68 6.01
C ILE A 59 2.67 -0.57 6.88
N VAL A 60 2.59 -1.72 6.24
CA VAL A 60 2.62 -3.03 6.89
C VAL A 60 3.88 -3.75 6.46
N THR A 61 4.69 -4.16 7.44
CA THR A 61 5.91 -4.93 7.20
C THR A 61 5.67 -6.37 7.59
N PHE A 62 5.76 -7.26 6.59
CA PHE A 62 5.63 -8.69 6.78
C PHE A 62 7.00 -9.36 6.85
N ASN A 63 7.11 -10.37 7.71
CA ASN A 63 8.24 -11.29 7.70
C ASN A 63 8.01 -12.43 6.69
N MET A 64 7.74 -12.07 5.43
CA MET A 64 7.46 -13.01 4.32
C MET A 64 8.07 -12.51 3.01
N GLY A 65 8.22 -13.45 2.05
CA GLY A 65 8.65 -13.14 0.69
C GLY A 65 7.60 -12.36 -0.09
N LEU A 66 8.05 -11.49 -1.01
CA LEU A 66 7.19 -10.66 -1.86
C LEU A 66 6.11 -11.46 -2.60
N ASN A 67 6.49 -12.58 -3.23
CA ASN A 67 5.58 -13.40 -4.04
C ASN A 67 4.49 -14.05 -3.20
N ASP A 68 4.80 -14.53 -2.00
CA ASP A 68 3.82 -15.12 -1.09
C ASP A 68 2.82 -14.08 -0.61
N ILE A 69 3.29 -12.86 -0.34
CA ILE A 69 2.43 -11.74 0.06
C ILE A 69 1.49 -11.36 -1.07
N ILE A 70 2.01 -11.20 -2.30
CA ILE A 70 1.18 -10.87 -3.49
C ILE A 70 0.13 -11.96 -3.71
N LYS A 71 0.51 -13.24 -3.63
CA LYS A 71 -0.42 -14.36 -3.78
C LYS A 71 -1.56 -14.27 -2.77
N LYS A 72 -1.25 -14.11 -1.48
CA LYS A 72 -2.27 -14.00 -0.42
C LYS A 72 -3.14 -12.77 -0.55
N ILE A 73 -2.60 -11.64 -0.99
CA ILE A 73 -3.39 -10.43 -1.27
C ILE A 73 -4.40 -10.71 -2.39
N GLY A 74 -4.00 -11.45 -3.43
CA GLY A 74 -4.91 -11.88 -4.51
C GLY A 74 -6.00 -12.87 -4.06
N GLU A 75 -5.85 -13.51 -2.90
CA GLU A 75 -6.87 -14.39 -2.32
C GLU A 75 -7.98 -13.61 -1.59
N ILE A 76 -7.72 -12.37 -1.16
CA ILE A 76 -8.68 -11.48 -0.47
C ILE A 76 -9.78 -11.06 -1.45
N GLU A 77 -11.03 -11.37 -1.12
CA GLU A 77 -12.19 -11.15 -1.99
C GLU A 77 -12.38 -9.68 -2.34
N GLU A 78 -12.15 -8.78 -1.38
CA GLU A 78 -12.23 -7.33 -1.56
C GLU A 78 -11.13 -6.76 -2.47
N VAL A 79 -10.11 -7.55 -2.78
CA VAL A 79 -8.96 -7.19 -3.64
C VAL A 79 -9.02 -7.87 -5.00
N LYS A 80 -9.91 -8.86 -5.18
CA LYS A 80 -10.11 -9.52 -6.47
C LYS A 80 -10.72 -8.54 -7.48
N THR A 81 -9.85 -7.72 -8.07
CA THR A 81 -10.14 -7.00 -9.29
C THR A 81 -10.10 -7.98 -10.45
N ASN A 82 -11.01 -7.85 -11.42
CA ASN A 82 -11.02 -8.66 -12.65
C ASN A 82 -9.73 -8.53 -13.51
N ASN A 83 -8.76 -7.71 -13.06
CA ASN A 83 -7.45 -7.52 -13.66
C ASN A 83 -6.36 -7.87 -12.63
N ASN A 84 -5.25 -8.43 -13.10
CA ASN A 84 -4.08 -8.75 -12.29
C ASN A 84 -3.60 -7.49 -11.53
N PRO A 85 -3.49 -7.54 -10.19
CA PRO A 85 -3.06 -6.38 -9.40
C PRO A 85 -1.65 -5.93 -9.83
N LYS A 86 -1.47 -4.63 -10.10
CA LYS A 86 -0.15 -4.06 -10.39
C LYS A 86 0.54 -3.75 -9.08
N CYS A 87 1.81 -4.11 -8.98
CA CYS A 87 2.64 -3.88 -7.81
C CYS A 87 3.84 -3.01 -8.20
N THR A 88 4.02 -1.86 -7.56
CA THR A 88 5.20 -1.01 -7.78
C THR A 88 5.90 -0.65 -6.47
N LEU A 89 7.23 -0.65 -6.49
CA LEU A 89 8.04 -0.23 -5.36
C LEU A 89 8.16 1.29 -5.39
N LYS A 90 7.74 1.96 -4.31
CA LYS A 90 7.79 3.42 -4.18
C LYS A 90 8.36 3.83 -2.83
N THR A 91 8.85 5.06 -2.77
CA THR A 91 9.32 5.68 -1.53
C THR A 91 8.15 6.41 -0.86
N ILE A 92 7.84 6.06 0.38
CA ILE A 92 6.65 6.52 1.11
C ILE A 92 7.07 7.20 2.41
N TRP A 93 6.31 8.22 2.82
CA TRP A 93 6.52 8.92 4.08
C TRP A 93 5.87 8.18 5.24
N VAL A 94 6.66 7.95 6.29
CA VAL A 94 6.21 7.23 7.49
C VAL A 94 5.75 8.26 8.52
N ASN A 95 4.55 8.08 9.06
CA ASN A 95 4.04 8.92 10.13
C ASN A 95 4.50 8.37 11.49
N LYS A 96 5.80 8.47 11.77
CA LYS A 96 6.44 8.10 13.05
C LYS A 96 7.01 9.34 13.75
N PRO A 97 7.25 9.31 15.07
CA PRO A 97 7.74 10.47 15.84
C PRO A 97 9.05 11.11 15.31
N LEU A 98 9.90 10.32 14.65
CA LEU A 98 11.16 10.80 14.06
C LEU A 98 11.03 11.21 12.58
N GLY A 99 9.84 11.08 11.99
CA GLY A 99 9.64 11.19 10.54
C GLY A 99 10.49 10.17 9.76
N GLY A 100 10.30 10.10 8.45
CA GLY A 100 11.19 9.29 7.60
C GLY A 100 10.55 8.87 6.29
N LYS A 101 11.39 8.33 5.41
CA LYS A 101 10.99 7.71 4.15
C LYS A 101 11.36 6.23 4.17
N CYS A 102 10.48 5.36 3.68
CA CYS A 102 10.80 3.95 3.46
C CYS A 102 10.42 3.52 2.04
N LYS A 103 11.15 2.53 1.48
CA LYS A 103 10.73 1.86 0.25
C LYS A 103 9.70 0.79 0.59
N THR A 104 8.57 0.80 -0.11
CA THR A 104 7.46 -0.11 0.15
C THR A 104 6.66 -0.32 -1.13
N TYR A 105 6.06 -1.50 -1.24
CA TYR A 105 5.24 -1.86 -2.39
C TYR A 105 3.85 -1.24 -2.28
N ILE A 106 3.32 -0.74 -3.40
CA ILE A 106 1.94 -0.28 -3.52
C ILE A 106 1.25 -1.21 -4.52
N ILE A 107 0.05 -1.69 -4.15
CA ILE A 107 -0.78 -2.52 -5.02
C ILE A 107 -1.99 -1.70 -5.48
N TYR A 108 -2.26 -1.69 -6.79
CA TYR A 108 -3.37 -0.99 -7.45
C TYR A 108 -3.80 -1.65 -8.75
#